data_AF-A0A926BMP7-F1
#
_entry.id   AF-A0A926BMP7-F1
#
_cell.length_a   1.000
_cell.length_b   1.000
_cell.length_c   1.000
_cell.angle_alpha   90.00
_cell.angle_beta   90.00
_cell.angle_gamma   90.00
#
_symmetry.space_group_name_H-M   'P 1'
#
loop_
_entity.id
_entity.type
_entity.pdbx_description
1 polymer ?
#
loop_
_entity_poly.entity_id
_entity_poly.type
_entity_poly.pdbx_seq_one_letter_code
_entity_poly.pdbx_strand_id
1 'polypeptide(L)'
;AHLAASDEGRRLIKSARQELRSINRAEIEGLLARIVGCDVIRSYYDLEVSAAEQVEVYVLSVDVEKRLLRDADKLVGAGSRRA
;
A
#
# COMPACT_ATOMS: atom_id res chain seq x y z
N ALA A 1 28.74 -4.38 13.18
CA ALA A 1 27.96 -3.58 14.15
C ALA A 1 26.49 -3.66 13.77
N HIS A 2 25.62 -4.12 14.67
CA HIS A 2 24.18 -4.29 14.40
C HIS A 2 23.47 -2.95 14.66
N LEU A 3 23.26 -2.12 13.64
CA LEU A 3 22.68 -0.77 13.80
C LEU A 3 21.33 -0.78 14.55
N ALA A 4 20.50 -1.80 14.34
CA ALA A 4 19.22 -1.91 15.05
C ALA A 4 19.36 -2.23 16.56
N ALA A 5 20.55 -2.60 17.05
CA ALA A 5 20.77 -2.93 18.46
C ALA A 5 20.90 -1.70 19.36
N SER A 6 21.30 -0.54 18.82
CA SER A 6 21.40 0.72 19.57
C SER A 6 20.21 1.65 19.27
N ASP A 7 19.85 2.50 20.24
CA ASP A 7 18.81 3.51 20.04
C ASP A 7 19.16 4.48 18.92
N GLU A 8 20.43 4.89 18.85
CA GLU A 8 20.92 5.80 17.82
C GLU A 8 20.86 5.17 16.43
N GLY A 9 21.27 3.91 16.30
CA GLY A 9 21.16 3.21 15.02
C GLY A 9 19.71 2.93 14.62
N ARG A 10 18.80 2.66 15.58
CA ARG A 10 17.35 2.60 15.32
C ARG A 10 16.80 3.93 14.80
N ARG A 11 17.19 5.06 15.41
CA ARG A 11 16.80 6.40 14.93
C ARG A 11 17.32 6.66 13.51
N LEU A 12 18.58 6.31 13.23
CA LEU A 12 19.17 6.45 11.90
C LEU A 12 18.39 5.64 10.86
N ILE A 13 18.05 4.39 11.17
CA ILE A 13 17.23 3.54 10.27
C ILE A 13 15.85 4.16 10.04
N LYS A 14 15.17 4.66 11.09
CA LYS A 14 13.88 5.33 10.95
C LYS A 14 13.96 6.53 10.01
N SER A 15 14.94 7.42 10.22
CA SER A 15 15.13 8.60 9.37
C SER A 15 15.41 8.23 7.91
N ALA A 16 16.33 7.28 7.67
CA ALA A 16 16.66 6.84 6.32
C ALA A 16 15.46 6.24 5.58
N ARG A 17 14.63 5.44 6.29
CA ARG A 17 13.42 4.85 5.70
C ARG A 17 12.33 5.90 5.43
N GLN A 18 12.18 6.88 6.31
CA GLN A 18 11.26 7.99 6.10
C GLN A 18 11.66 8.86 4.89
N GLU A 19 12.96 9.09 4.71
CA GLU A 19 13.48 9.81 3.54
C GLU A 19 13.25 9.01 2.25
N LEU A 20 13.57 7.71 2.24
CA LEU A 20 13.28 6.83 1.11
C LEU A 20 11.79 6.82 0.75
N ARG A 21 10.90 6.77 1.77
CA ARG A 21 9.47 6.89 1.55
C ARG A 21 9.13 8.23 0.89
N SER A 22 9.67 9.34 1.40
CA SER A 22 9.38 10.67 0.86
C SER A 22 9.75 10.79 -0.62
N ILE A 23 10.88 10.20 -1.03
CA ILE A 23 11.35 10.23 -2.42
C ILE A 23 10.42 9.40 -3.33
N ASN A 24 10.03 8.21 -2.88
CA ASN A 24 9.33 7.25 -3.73
C ASN A 24 7.79 7.37 -3.64
N ARG A 25 7.25 8.13 -2.69
CA ARG A 25 5.82 8.18 -2.38
C ARG A 25 4.96 8.47 -3.61
N ALA A 26 5.27 9.53 -4.35
CA ALA A 26 4.46 9.95 -5.49
C ALA A 26 4.46 8.91 -6.63
N GLU A 27 5.61 8.27 -6.86
CA GLU A 27 5.73 7.23 -7.87
C GLU A 27 4.90 6.00 -7.49
N ILE A 28 4.98 5.55 -6.23
CA ILE A 28 4.22 4.41 -5.73
C ILE A 28 2.71 4.70 -5.76
N GLU A 29 2.28 5.88 -5.29
CA GLU A 29 0.88 6.29 -5.35
C GLU A 29 0.37 6.32 -6.81
N GLY A 30 1.17 6.82 -7.75
CA GLY A 30 0.85 6.82 -9.17
C GLY A 30 0.79 5.41 -9.78
N LEU A 31 1.70 4.51 -9.39
CA LEU A 31 1.65 3.10 -9.81
C LEU A 31 0.39 2.41 -9.31
N LEU A 32 0.06 2.57 -8.02
CA LEU A 32 -1.16 2.01 -7.44
C LEU A 32 -2.41 2.55 -8.13
N ALA A 33 -2.47 3.85 -8.38
CA ALA A 33 -3.62 4.45 -9.05
C ALA A 33 -3.85 3.86 -10.45
N ARG A 34 -2.76 3.63 -11.20
CA ARG A 34 -2.82 2.98 -12.52
C ARG A 34 -3.23 1.51 -12.45
N ILE A 35 -2.67 0.75 -11.51
CA ILE A 35 -2.94 -0.69 -11.36
C ILE A 35 -4.39 -0.91 -10.93
N VAL A 36 -4.86 -0.13 -9.96
CA VAL A 36 -6.19 -0.29 -9.38
C VAL A 36 -7.25 0.45 -10.21
N GLY A 37 -6.88 1.47 -10.99
CA GLY A 37 -7.83 2.26 -11.77
C GLY A 37 -8.69 3.18 -10.91
N CYS A 38 -8.11 3.78 -9.87
CA CYS A 38 -8.69 4.82 -9.04
C CYS A 38 -7.60 5.57 -8.26
N ASP A 39 -7.82 6.82 -7.91
CA ASP A 39 -6.83 7.63 -7.20
C ASP A 39 -6.54 7.14 -5.78
N VAL A 40 -5.30 7.38 -5.31
CA VAL A 40 -4.94 7.31 -3.89
C VAL A 40 -5.21 8.68 -3.26
N ILE A 41 -6.07 8.74 -2.25
CA ILE A 41 -6.37 9.98 -1.52
C ILE A 41 -5.30 10.26 -0.47
N ARG A 42 -4.85 9.21 0.24
CA ARG A 42 -3.90 9.30 1.34
C ARG A 42 -3.07 8.02 1.44
N SER A 43 -1.89 8.15 2.03
CA SER A 43 -1.06 7.02 2.41
C SER A 43 -0.52 7.20 3.83
N TYR A 44 -0.48 6.10 4.58
CA TYR A 44 0.05 6.02 5.94
C TYR A 44 1.18 5.01 5.97
N TYR A 45 2.12 5.24 6.88
CA TYR A 45 3.32 4.45 7.00
C TYR A 45 3.69 4.29 8.47
N ASP A 46 4.12 3.09 8.82
CA ASP A 46 4.73 2.81 10.12
C ASP A 46 5.90 1.83 9.99
N LEU A 47 6.84 1.91 10.93
CA LEU A 47 8.07 1.13 10.93
C LEU A 47 8.50 0.73 12.35
N GLU A 48 8.59 -0.59 12.56
CA GLU A 48 9.19 -1.17 13.75
C GLU A 48 10.57 -1.75 13.44
N VAL A 49 11.60 -0.98 13.77
CA VAL A 49 13.00 -1.31 13.43
C VAL A 49 13.49 -2.55 14.15
N SER A 50 13.02 -2.81 15.38
CA SER A 50 13.47 -3.98 16.13
C SER A 50 12.94 -5.30 15.54
N ALA A 51 11.73 -5.28 15.00
CA ALA A 51 11.11 -6.40 14.31
C ALA A 51 11.47 -6.46 12.81
N ALA A 52 12.14 -5.44 12.28
CA ALA A 52 12.35 -5.24 10.85
C ALA A 52 11.05 -5.23 10.03
N GLU A 53 9.97 -4.74 10.64
CA GLU A 53 8.63 -4.70 10.05
C GLU A 53 8.29 -3.30 9.56
N GLN A 54 7.60 -3.25 8.42
CA GLN A 54 7.15 -2.03 7.79
C GLN A 54 5.73 -2.23 7.26
N VAL A 55 4.85 -1.25 7.51
CA VAL A 55 3.49 -1.24 6.99
C VAL A 55 3.24 0.03 6.18
N GLU A 56 2.58 -0.16 5.04
CA GLU A 56 2.09 0.89 4.16
C GLU A 56 0.59 0.68 3.94
N VAL A 57 -0.20 1.73 4.17
CA VAL A 57 -1.65 1.71 3.99
C VAL A 57 -2.04 2.82 3.02
N TYR A 58 -2.81 2.49 2.01
CA TYR A 58 -3.29 3.42 1.00
C TYR A 58 -4.81 3.53 1.06
N VAL A 59 -5.30 4.76 1.18
CA VAL A 59 -6.73 5.07 1.13
C VAL A 59 -7.07 5.46 -0.29
N LEU A 60 -7.99 4.72 -0.91
CA LEU A 60 -8.36 4.87 -2.31
C LEU A 60 -9.65 5.67 -2.46
N SER A 61 -9.85 6.29 -3.64
CA SER A 61 -11.03 7.11 -3.93
C SER A 61 -12.34 6.33 -4.07
N VAL A 62 -12.26 5.00 -4.20
CA VAL A 62 -13.41 4.12 -4.32
C VAL A 62 -13.28 2.89 -3.43
N ASP A 63 -14.42 2.30 -3.08
CA ASP A 63 -14.49 0.98 -2.47
C ASP A 63 -14.19 -0.09 -3.54
N VAL A 64 -12.92 -0.49 -3.59
CA VAL A 64 -12.41 -1.46 -4.58
C VAL A 64 -12.99 -2.84 -4.34
N GLU A 65 -13.16 -3.25 -3.08
CA GLU A 65 -13.73 -4.56 -2.74
C GLU A 65 -15.16 -4.68 -3.29
N LYS A 66 -16.02 -3.69 -3.03
CA LYS A 66 -17.38 -3.67 -3.61
C LYS A 66 -17.37 -3.65 -5.13
N ARG A 67 -16.40 -2.98 -5.77
CA ARG A 67 -16.27 -3.00 -7.23
C ARG A 67 -15.92 -4.40 -7.74
N LEU A 68 -14.93 -5.05 -7.13
CA LEU A 68 -14.50 -6.41 -7.50
C LEU A 68 -15.61 -7.43 -7.28
N LEU A 69 -16.34 -7.36 -6.16
CA LEU A 69 -17.48 -8.25 -5.89
C LEU A 69 -18.59 -8.07 -6.95
N ARG A 70 -18.96 -6.84 -7.28
CA ARG A 70 -19.94 -6.55 -8.34
C ARG A 70 -19.51 -7.07 -9.71
N ASP A 71 -18.22 -6.98 -10.03
CA ASP A 71 -17.70 -7.44 -11.31
C ASP A 71 -17.61 -8.97 -11.36
N ALA A 72 -17.28 -9.63 -10.24
CA ALA A 72 -17.35 -11.07 -10.10
C ALA A 72 -18.79 -11.59 -10.29
N ASP A 73 -19.79 -10.96 -9.66
CA ASP A 73 -21.20 -11.33 -9.81
C ASP A 73 -21.69 -11.22 -11.26
N LYS A 74 -21.25 -10.19 -11.99
CA LYS A 74 -21.57 -10.06 -13.42
C LYS A 74 -20.98 -11.19 -14.25
N LEU A 75 -19.75 -11.62 -13.94
CA LEU A 75 -19.10 -12.73 -14.65
C LEU A 75 -19.84 -14.05 -14.41
N VAL A 76 -20.28 -14.31 -13.18
CA VAL A 76 -21.07 -15.50 -12.83
C VAL A 76 -22.48 -15.44 -13.44
N GLY A 77 -23.17 -14.30 -13.31
CA GLY A 77 -24.52 -14.10 -13.82
C GLY A 77 -24.63 -14.02 -15.35
N ALA A 78 -23.55 -13.68 -16.05
CA ALA A 78 -23.47 -13.76 -17.52
C ALA A 78 -23.36 -15.21 -18.01
N GLY A 79 -22.78 -16.13 -17.22
CA GLY A 79 -22.73 -17.55 -17.53
C GLY A 79 -24.10 -18.24 -17.46
N SER A 80 -24.97 -17.80 -16.53
CA SER A 80 -26.30 -18.39 -16.34
C SER A 80 -27.33 -18.01 -17.42
N ARG A 81 -27.09 -16.96 -18.22
CA ARG A 81 -27.99 -16.52 -19.31
C ARG A 81 -27.68 -17.15 -20.67
N ARG A 82 -26.75 -18.11 -20.71
CA ARG A 82 -26.34 -18.85 -21.92
C ARG A 82 -26.75 -20.33 -21.91
N ALA A 83 -27.59 -20.76 -20.97
CA ALA A 83 -28.17 -22.11 -20.93
C ALA A 83 -29.61 -22.11 -21.44
#